data_AF-A0A7H9B8D6-F1
#
_entry.id   AF-A0A7H9B8D6-F1
#
_cell.length_a   1.000
_cell.length_b   1.000
_cell.length_c   1.000
_cell.angle_alpha   90.00
_cell.angle_beta   90.00
_cell.angle_gamma   90.00
#
_symmetry.space_group_name_H-M   'P 1'
#
loop_
_entity.id
_entity.type
_entity.pdbx_description
1 polymer ?
#
loop_
_entity_poly.entity_id
_entity_poly.type
_entity_poly.pdbx_seq_one_letter_code
_entity_poly.pdbx_strand_id
1 'polypeptide(L)'
;MSSGNVDSSLAIAKLLRHHRELKQRKGLFQSRQMDFFRYKRFIKALKSPEYAKKAANQPDLYPPVMGAGDEDGKAREMFVSLIKAQLIVPCVKLHSEECKEHGIKPSKEHPSLILSNKAELLADEYYVWTYNPKTFMDYLIVTGVISAILALVCYPLWPPFMRRGSYYVSLGALAFLGLFFVMAIIRLIVYVISLAFVRSEGGFWLFPNLFEDCGVLESFKPLYGYGDNECYSYLKKLKRNRRKQAKKAAKLDGTSDKSKTQDNVEDTL
;
A
#
# COMPACT_ATOMS: atom_id res chain seq x y z
N MET A 1 32.90 29.63 -10.26
CA MET A 1 32.22 28.44 -9.71
C MET A 1 30.79 28.82 -9.36
N SER A 2 29.82 28.43 -10.18
CA SER A 2 28.41 28.66 -9.86
C SER A 2 28.03 27.67 -8.76
N SER A 3 27.77 28.19 -7.56
CA SER A 3 27.01 27.49 -6.53
C SER A 3 25.72 27.01 -7.17
N GLY A 4 25.69 25.74 -7.60
CA GLY A 4 24.51 25.11 -8.16
C GLY A 4 23.36 25.34 -7.19
N ASN A 5 22.37 26.08 -7.65
CA ASN A 5 21.36 26.70 -6.82
C ASN A 5 20.51 25.58 -6.18
N VAL A 6 20.87 25.16 -4.96
CA VAL A 6 20.27 24.01 -4.25
C VAL A 6 18.75 24.19 -4.15
N ASP A 7 18.32 25.43 -3.96
CA ASP A 7 16.93 25.84 -3.92
C ASP A 7 16.21 25.59 -5.26
N SER A 8 16.88 25.84 -6.39
CA SER A 8 16.36 25.49 -7.72
C SER A 8 16.21 23.98 -7.86
N SER A 9 17.21 23.18 -7.47
CA SER A 9 17.14 21.71 -7.53
C SER A 9 15.98 21.16 -6.68
N LEU A 10 15.77 21.70 -5.49
CA LEU A 10 14.64 21.37 -4.62
C LEU A 10 13.29 21.78 -5.24
N ALA A 11 13.20 22.98 -5.82
CA ALA A 11 11.99 23.50 -6.45
C ALA A 11 11.57 22.67 -7.67
N ILE A 12 12.55 22.26 -8.49
CA ILE A 12 12.36 21.35 -9.63
C ILE A 12 11.88 19.99 -9.13
N ALA A 13 12.55 19.42 -8.11
CA ALA A 13 12.13 18.15 -7.53
C ALA A 13 10.71 18.20 -6.98
N LYS A 14 10.34 19.26 -6.24
CA LYS A 14 8.99 19.47 -5.72
C LYS A 14 7.94 19.55 -6.82
N LEU A 15 8.23 20.26 -7.91
CA LEU A 15 7.33 20.39 -9.05
C LEU A 15 7.15 19.05 -9.78
N LEU A 16 8.26 18.36 -10.06
CA LEU A 16 8.25 17.16 -10.90
C LEU A 16 7.89 15.87 -10.15
N ARG A 17 7.95 15.84 -8.81
CA ARG A 17 7.79 14.63 -7.99
C ARG A 17 6.55 13.77 -8.30
N HIS A 18 5.45 14.41 -8.69
CA HIS A 18 4.18 13.76 -9.01
C HIS A 18 3.75 13.99 -10.46
N HIS A 19 4.68 14.41 -11.32
CA HIS A 19 4.36 14.75 -12.70
C HIS A 19 4.02 13.50 -13.53
N ARG A 20 2.96 13.60 -14.32
CA ARG A 20 2.39 12.46 -15.08
C ARG A 20 3.38 11.83 -16.07
N GLU A 21 4.25 12.63 -16.68
CA GLU A 21 5.22 12.15 -17.68
C GLU A 21 6.33 11.28 -17.10
N LEU A 22 6.60 11.34 -15.79
CA LEU A 22 7.60 10.49 -15.16
C LEU A 22 7.22 9.01 -15.23
N LYS A 23 5.92 8.69 -15.24
CA LYS A 23 5.39 7.32 -15.21
C LYS A 23 6.09 6.46 -14.14
N GLN A 24 6.30 7.06 -12.98
CA GLN A 24 7.03 6.44 -11.88
C GLN A 24 6.30 5.20 -11.36
N ARG A 25 7.08 4.21 -10.93
CA ARG A 25 6.58 2.95 -10.37
C ARG A 25 7.18 2.76 -8.98
N LYS A 26 6.52 1.96 -8.16
CA LYS A 26 7.05 1.55 -6.86
C LYS A 26 8.00 0.38 -7.04
N GLY A 27 9.16 0.45 -6.41
CA GLY A 27 10.16 -0.60 -6.32
C GLY A 27 10.68 -0.73 -4.89
N LEU A 28 11.32 -1.86 -4.60
CA LEU A 28 11.95 -2.11 -3.31
C LEU A 28 13.41 -1.70 -3.38
N PHE A 29 13.75 -0.56 -2.78
CA PHE A 29 15.12 -0.09 -2.62
C PHE A 29 15.54 -0.29 -1.17
N GLN A 30 16.58 -1.10 -0.92
CA GLN A 30 17.05 -1.42 0.43
C GLN A 30 15.91 -1.85 1.40
N SER A 31 15.03 -2.74 0.92
CA SER A 31 13.84 -3.22 1.65
C SER A 31 12.75 -2.17 1.93
N ARG A 32 12.89 -0.93 1.45
CA ARG A 32 11.86 0.12 1.51
C ARG A 32 11.19 0.31 0.16
N GLN A 33 9.88 0.57 0.16
CA GLN A 33 9.18 0.96 -1.05
C GLN A 33 9.55 2.41 -1.43
N MET A 34 10.09 2.59 -2.63
CA MET A 34 10.42 3.90 -3.18
C MET A 34 9.95 4.03 -4.62
N ASP A 35 9.67 5.26 -5.04
CA ASP A 35 9.28 5.56 -6.41
C ASP A 35 10.53 5.69 -7.29
N PHE A 36 10.53 5.02 -8.44
CA PHE A 36 11.60 5.10 -9.42
C PHE A 36 11.06 5.41 -10.81
N PHE A 37 11.90 6.03 -11.63
CA PHE A 37 11.58 6.44 -13.00
C PHE A 37 12.80 6.31 -13.91
N ARG A 38 12.61 6.50 -15.22
CA ARG A 38 13.70 6.48 -16.21
C ARG A 38 14.14 7.89 -16.57
N TYR A 39 15.42 8.07 -16.86
CA TYR A 39 15.97 9.38 -17.23
C TYR A 39 15.24 10.04 -18.41
N LYS A 40 14.95 9.31 -19.49
CA LYS A 40 14.19 9.88 -20.64
C LYS A 40 12.81 10.42 -20.27
N ARG A 41 12.16 9.85 -19.26
CA ARG A 41 10.86 10.31 -18.77
C ARG A 41 11.00 11.63 -18.00
N PHE A 42 12.12 11.80 -17.30
CA PHE A 42 12.45 13.05 -16.63
C PHE A 42 12.71 14.19 -17.62
N ILE A 43 13.50 13.95 -18.67
CA ILE A 43 13.70 14.95 -19.73
C ILE A 43 12.36 15.35 -20.35
N LYS A 44 11.48 14.37 -20.63
CA LYS A 44 10.13 14.66 -21.15
C LYS A 44 9.29 15.50 -20.17
N ALA A 45 9.44 15.29 -18.87
CA ALA A 45 8.77 16.09 -17.85
C ALA A 45 9.32 17.53 -17.77
N LEU A 46 10.62 17.73 -17.98
CA LEU A 46 11.22 19.07 -18.09
C LEU A 46 10.76 19.84 -19.33
N LYS A 47 10.55 19.15 -20.46
CA LYS A 47 10.03 19.76 -21.70
C LYS A 47 8.49 19.93 -21.67
N SER A 48 7.84 19.69 -20.54
CA SER A 48 6.38 19.83 -20.42
C SER A 48 5.95 21.31 -20.36
N PRO A 49 4.72 21.63 -20.80
CA PRO A 49 4.19 22.98 -20.68
C PRO A 49 4.03 23.43 -19.22
N GLU A 50 3.88 22.49 -18.27
CA GLU A 50 3.80 22.80 -16.83
C GLU A 50 5.10 23.40 -16.32
N TYR A 51 6.23 22.81 -16.71
CA TYR A 51 7.55 23.33 -16.38
C TYR A 51 7.81 24.67 -17.08
N ALA A 52 7.46 24.79 -18.36
CA ALA A 52 7.64 26.03 -19.13
C ALA A 52 6.88 27.22 -18.50
N LYS A 53 5.65 27.01 -18.02
CA LYS A 53 4.87 28.04 -17.30
C LYS A 53 5.54 28.48 -16.00
N LYS A 54 6.09 27.54 -15.24
CA LYS A 54 6.81 27.84 -13.98
C LYS A 54 8.12 28.56 -14.22
N ALA A 55 8.87 28.16 -15.25
CA ALA A 55 10.09 28.84 -15.69
C ALA A 55 9.82 30.28 -16.17
N ALA A 56 8.71 30.52 -16.88
CA ALA A 56 8.33 31.87 -17.29
C ALA A 56 7.98 32.78 -16.11
N ASN A 57 7.36 32.25 -15.06
CA ASN A 57 6.96 33.03 -13.90
C ASN A 57 8.09 33.26 -12.90
N GLN A 58 9.01 32.31 -12.77
CA GLN A 58 10.07 32.30 -11.76
C GLN A 58 11.40 31.80 -12.36
N PRO A 59 12.06 32.65 -13.18
CA PRO A 59 13.29 32.25 -13.87
C PRO A 59 14.46 31.96 -12.91
N ASP A 60 14.47 32.59 -11.73
CA ASP A 60 15.52 32.39 -10.72
C ASP A 60 15.48 30.98 -10.10
N LEU A 61 14.28 30.42 -9.89
CA LEU A 61 14.10 29.08 -9.32
C LEU A 61 14.06 27.99 -10.39
N TYR A 62 13.52 28.29 -11.58
CA TYR A 62 13.31 27.34 -12.65
C TYR A 62 14.04 27.80 -13.92
N PRO A 63 15.28 27.32 -14.13
CA PRO A 63 16.03 27.62 -15.33
C PRO A 63 15.25 27.26 -16.60
N PRO A 64 15.22 28.15 -17.62
CA PRO A 64 14.51 27.90 -18.87
C PRO A 64 15.22 26.82 -19.69
N VAL A 65 14.50 25.74 -19.98
CA VAL A 65 15.00 24.60 -20.77
C VAL A 65 14.74 24.78 -22.27
N MET A 66 13.64 25.46 -22.65
CA MET A 66 13.35 25.79 -24.05
C MET A 66 14.00 27.13 -24.44
N GLY A 67 14.83 27.14 -25.49
CA GLY A 67 15.53 28.32 -26.02
C GLY A 67 16.55 27.98 -27.11
N ALA A 68 17.21 28.99 -27.68
CA ALA A 68 18.09 28.92 -28.86
C ALA A 68 19.48 28.23 -28.65
N GLY A 69 19.56 27.21 -27.79
CA GLY A 69 20.79 26.45 -27.53
C GLY A 69 20.52 24.97 -27.22
N ASP A 70 21.54 24.24 -26.77
CA ASP A 70 21.46 22.80 -26.47
C ASP A 70 20.46 22.48 -25.33
N GLU A 71 19.19 22.27 -25.69
CA GLU A 71 18.10 21.92 -24.77
C GLU A 71 18.45 20.70 -23.91
N ASP A 72 19.05 19.69 -24.55
CA ASP A 72 19.42 18.44 -23.92
C ASP A 72 20.63 18.59 -22.99
N GLY A 73 21.53 19.54 -23.29
CA GLY A 73 22.66 19.89 -22.43
C GLY A 73 22.22 20.54 -21.12
N LYS A 74 21.31 21.53 -21.21
CA LYS A 74 20.73 22.19 -20.02
C LYS A 74 19.91 21.22 -19.16
N ALA A 75 19.12 20.34 -19.79
CA ALA A 75 18.36 19.33 -19.07
C ALA A 75 19.27 18.33 -18.32
N ARG A 76 20.40 17.96 -18.93
CA ARG A 76 21.43 17.12 -18.28
C ARG A 76 22.05 17.82 -17.08
N GLU A 77 22.48 19.07 -17.21
CA GLU A 77 23.08 19.84 -16.12
C GLU A 77 22.12 19.97 -14.93
N MET A 78 20.85 20.27 -15.22
CA MET A 78 19.78 20.32 -14.23
C MET A 78 19.62 18.98 -13.52
N PHE A 79 19.60 17.87 -14.26
CA PHE A 79 19.49 16.54 -13.66
C PHE A 79 20.70 16.18 -12.81
N VAL A 80 21.92 16.54 -13.25
CA VAL A 80 23.15 16.40 -12.46
C VAL A 80 23.07 17.21 -11.17
N SER A 81 22.48 18.41 -11.19
CA SER A 81 22.27 19.20 -9.97
C SER A 81 21.37 18.48 -8.95
N LEU A 82 20.33 17.76 -9.42
CA LEU A 82 19.45 16.97 -8.53
C LEU A 82 20.15 15.74 -7.94
N ILE A 83 21.07 15.11 -8.69
CA ILE A 83 21.91 14.02 -8.17
C ILE A 83 22.88 14.57 -7.11
N LYS A 84 23.55 15.70 -7.39
CA LYS A 84 24.45 16.36 -6.43
C LYS A 84 23.73 16.77 -5.14
N ALA A 85 22.48 17.20 -5.24
CA ALA A 85 21.62 17.52 -4.10
C ALA A 85 21.04 16.29 -3.38
N GLN A 86 21.40 15.06 -3.79
CA GLN A 86 20.92 13.79 -3.22
C GLN A 86 19.38 13.62 -3.24
N LEU A 87 18.68 14.36 -4.10
CA LEU A 87 17.22 14.26 -4.24
C LEU A 87 16.82 13.02 -5.05
N ILE A 88 17.72 12.59 -5.94
CA ILE A 88 17.60 11.45 -6.83
C ILE A 88 18.89 10.63 -6.75
N VAL A 89 18.75 9.30 -6.80
CA VAL A 89 19.88 8.37 -6.73
C VAL A 89 19.82 7.38 -7.90
N PRO A 90 20.92 7.11 -8.62
CA PRO A 90 20.95 6.14 -9.72
C PRO A 90 20.73 4.72 -9.19
N CYS A 91 19.91 3.94 -9.89
CA CYS A 91 19.61 2.57 -9.49
C CYS A 91 19.57 1.61 -10.68
N VAL A 92 19.83 0.34 -10.38
CA VAL A 92 19.62 -0.76 -11.32
C VAL A 92 18.39 -1.52 -10.87
N LYS A 93 17.48 -1.77 -11.83
CA LYS A 93 16.32 -2.62 -11.61
C LYS A 93 16.76 -4.06 -11.82
N LEU A 94 16.74 -4.86 -10.75
CA LEU A 94 17.13 -6.25 -10.83
C LEU A 94 16.02 -7.09 -11.43
N HIS A 95 16.41 -8.05 -12.25
CA HIS A 95 15.55 -9.16 -12.64
C HIS A 95 15.51 -10.25 -11.55
N SER A 96 14.53 -11.15 -11.61
CA SER A 96 14.33 -12.21 -10.61
C SER A 96 15.55 -13.13 -10.42
N GLU A 97 16.36 -13.27 -11.47
CA GLU A 97 17.58 -14.09 -11.48
C GLU A 97 18.73 -13.37 -10.77
N GLU A 98 18.96 -12.11 -11.15
CA GLU A 98 19.96 -11.22 -10.53
C GLU A 98 19.67 -10.95 -9.05
N CYS A 99 18.40 -11.01 -8.63
CA CYS A 99 18.04 -10.90 -7.22
C CYS A 99 18.74 -11.96 -6.35
N LYS A 100 18.90 -13.19 -6.88
CA LYS A 100 19.56 -14.28 -6.16
C LYS A 100 21.06 -14.05 -6.03
N GLU A 101 21.71 -13.54 -7.07
CA GLU A 101 23.14 -13.22 -7.06
C GLU A 101 23.48 -12.15 -6.03
N HIS A 102 22.58 -11.18 -5.84
CA HIS A 102 22.72 -10.14 -4.82
C HIS A 102 22.16 -10.52 -3.44
N GLY A 103 21.74 -11.77 -3.22
CA GLY A 103 21.24 -12.26 -1.93
C GLY A 103 19.89 -11.67 -1.50
N ILE A 104 19.12 -11.09 -2.44
CA ILE A 104 17.82 -10.44 -2.18
C ILE A 104 16.70 -11.40 -2.56
N LYS A 105 15.75 -11.62 -1.64
CA LYS A 105 14.56 -12.44 -1.92
C LYS A 105 13.68 -11.71 -2.96
N PRO A 106 13.32 -12.35 -4.09
CA PRO A 106 12.49 -11.70 -5.10
C PRO A 106 11.07 -11.51 -4.57
N SER A 107 10.57 -10.27 -4.62
CA SER A 107 9.17 -9.96 -4.33
C SER A 107 8.32 -10.16 -5.58
N LYS A 108 7.10 -10.69 -5.41
CA LYS A 108 6.14 -10.87 -6.52
C LYS A 108 5.45 -9.57 -6.94
N GLU A 109 5.43 -8.57 -6.06
CA GLU A 109 4.60 -7.37 -6.23
C GLU A 109 5.41 -6.18 -6.76
N HIS A 110 6.67 -6.05 -6.34
CA HIS A 110 7.53 -4.92 -6.69
C HIS A 110 8.94 -5.40 -7.08
N PRO A 111 9.56 -4.80 -8.11
CA PRO A 111 10.94 -5.12 -8.49
C PRO A 111 11.91 -4.63 -7.42
N SER A 112 12.98 -5.39 -7.20
CA SER A 112 14.10 -4.99 -6.34
C SER A 112 15.00 -4.01 -7.08
N LEU A 113 15.44 -2.97 -6.38
CA LEU A 113 16.32 -1.92 -6.88
C LEU A 113 17.58 -1.89 -6.02
N ILE A 114 18.75 -1.86 -6.67
CA ILE A 114 20.03 -1.64 -5.98
C ILE A 114 20.64 -0.32 -6.43
N LEU A 115 21.56 0.20 -5.61
CA LEU A 115 22.33 1.40 -5.92
C LEU A 115 23.27 1.11 -7.09
N SER A 116 23.29 2.00 -8.09
CA SER A 116 24.30 1.96 -9.15
C SER A 116 25.49 2.83 -8.78
N ASN A 117 26.72 2.31 -8.95
CA ASN A 117 27.95 3.10 -8.81
C ASN A 117 28.27 3.93 -10.06
N LYS A 118 27.53 3.74 -11.15
CA LYS A 118 27.69 4.46 -12.42
C LYS A 118 26.42 5.25 -12.75
N ALA A 119 26.59 6.52 -13.08
CA ALA A 119 25.53 7.40 -13.59
C ALA A 119 25.98 7.96 -14.94
N GLU A 120 25.73 7.20 -16.02
CA GLU A 120 26.15 7.58 -17.37
C GLU A 120 25.10 8.47 -18.06
N LEU A 121 23.95 8.72 -17.40
CA LEU A 121 22.85 9.56 -17.87
C LEU A 121 22.26 9.07 -19.20
N LEU A 122 22.24 7.74 -19.39
CA LEU A 122 21.64 7.11 -20.56
C LEU A 122 20.11 7.16 -20.49
N ALA A 123 19.45 7.18 -21.65
CA ALA A 123 18.00 7.36 -21.75
C ALA A 123 17.17 6.34 -20.94
N ASP A 124 17.64 5.10 -20.82
CA ASP A 124 16.94 4.00 -20.17
C ASP A 124 17.44 3.65 -18.76
N GLU A 125 18.36 4.44 -18.19
CA GLU A 125 18.78 4.29 -16.79
C GLU A 125 17.64 4.61 -15.82
N TYR A 126 17.64 3.89 -14.70
CA TYR A 126 16.67 4.06 -13.63
C TYR A 126 17.23 4.92 -12.50
N TYR A 127 16.32 5.68 -11.89
CA TYR A 127 16.63 6.59 -10.81
C TYR A 127 15.52 6.54 -9.77
N VAL A 128 15.89 6.56 -8.49
CA VAL A 128 14.96 6.54 -7.34
C VAL A 128 14.82 7.94 -6.76
N TRP A 129 13.60 8.32 -6.39
CA TRP A 129 13.35 9.50 -5.58
C TRP A 129 13.73 9.25 -4.12
N THR A 130 14.70 10.01 -3.62
CA THR A 130 14.98 10.12 -2.17
C THR A 130 14.12 11.23 -1.54
N TYR A 131 13.74 12.23 -2.36
CA TYR A 131 12.90 13.33 -1.95
C TYR A 131 11.43 12.90 -1.72
N ASN A 132 10.96 13.12 -0.49
CA ASN A 132 9.57 12.87 -0.08
C ASN A 132 8.92 14.20 0.32
N PRO A 133 8.03 14.77 -0.50
CA PRO A 133 7.32 15.97 -0.13
C PRO A 133 6.41 15.67 1.05
N LYS A 134 6.45 16.52 2.08
CA LYS A 134 5.54 16.43 3.22
C LYS A 134 4.13 16.75 2.75
N THR A 135 3.21 15.82 2.94
CA THR A 135 1.81 16.01 2.58
C THR A 135 1.09 16.70 3.74
N PHE A 136 0.03 17.47 3.46
CA PHE A 136 -0.79 18.09 4.51
C PHE A 136 -1.31 17.06 5.53
N MET A 137 -1.63 15.85 5.07
CA MET A 137 -2.02 14.74 5.94
C MET A 137 -0.93 14.35 6.94
N ASP A 138 0.35 14.41 6.57
CA ASP A 138 1.44 14.11 7.49
C ASP A 138 1.47 15.12 8.65
N TYR A 139 1.28 16.40 8.34
CA TYR A 139 1.19 17.45 9.34
C TYR A 139 -0.03 17.28 10.25
N LEU A 140 -1.19 16.93 9.71
CA LEU A 140 -2.39 16.64 10.50
C LEU A 140 -2.19 15.44 11.42
N ILE A 141 -1.57 14.36 10.92
CA ILE A 141 -1.29 13.16 11.72
C ILE A 141 -0.34 13.51 12.87
N VAL A 142 0.77 14.18 12.58
CA VAL A 142 1.74 14.56 13.62
C VAL A 142 1.09 15.49 14.65
N THR A 143 0.36 16.51 14.20
CA THR A 143 -0.34 17.45 15.10
C THR A 143 -1.39 16.74 15.94
N GLY A 144 -2.15 15.81 15.35
CA GLY A 144 -3.16 15.01 16.05
C GLY A 144 -2.57 14.07 17.10
N VAL A 145 -1.42 13.44 16.79
CA VAL A 145 -0.70 12.59 17.77
C VAL A 145 -0.19 13.43 18.93
N ILE A 146 0.43 14.58 18.65
CA ILE A 146 0.95 15.49 19.68
C ILE A 146 -0.20 16.01 20.55
N SER A 147 -1.32 16.44 19.96
CA SER A 147 -2.47 16.95 20.72
C SER A 147 -3.12 15.86 21.57
N ALA A 148 -3.19 14.62 21.08
CA ALA A 148 -3.72 13.49 21.85
C ALA A 148 -2.85 13.17 23.07
N ILE A 149 -1.52 13.14 22.90
CA ILE A 149 -0.58 12.92 24.00
C ILE A 149 -0.69 14.07 25.02
N LEU A 150 -0.72 15.32 24.54
CA LEU A 150 -0.87 16.50 25.39
C LEU A 150 -2.18 16.46 26.18
N ALA A 151 -3.30 16.13 25.53
CA ALA A 151 -4.59 16.00 26.20
C ALA A 151 -4.55 14.95 27.31
N LEU A 152 -3.90 13.81 27.08
CA LEU A 152 -3.77 12.73 28.07
C LEU A 152 -2.89 13.14 29.26
N VAL A 153 -1.72 13.73 29.01
CA VAL A 153 -0.81 14.20 30.08
C VAL A 153 -1.45 15.35 30.88
N CYS A 154 -2.19 16.23 30.22
CA CYS A 154 -2.90 17.33 30.86
C CYS A 154 -4.23 16.92 31.50
N TYR A 155 -4.54 15.63 31.65
CA TYR A 155 -5.74 15.16 32.37
C TYR A 155 -5.96 15.85 33.74
N PRO A 156 -4.92 16.13 34.56
CA PRO A 156 -5.09 16.87 35.82
C PRO A 156 -5.68 18.27 35.66
N LEU A 157 -5.44 18.92 34.51
CA LEU A 157 -5.91 20.27 34.19
C LEU A 157 -7.31 20.27 33.55
N TRP A 158 -7.92 19.11 33.33
CA TRP A 158 -9.21 19.05 32.64
C TRP A 158 -10.34 19.70 33.46
N PRO A 159 -11.26 20.41 32.80
CA PRO A 159 -12.47 20.93 33.43
C PRO A 159 -13.24 19.83 34.18
N PRO A 160 -13.88 20.14 35.33
CA PRO A 160 -14.61 19.13 36.12
C PRO A 160 -15.68 18.37 35.33
N PHE A 161 -16.29 18.99 34.31
CA PHE A 161 -17.25 18.31 33.43
C PHE A 161 -16.60 17.21 32.58
N MET A 162 -15.42 17.45 31.99
CA MET A 162 -14.72 16.46 31.17
C MET A 162 -14.24 15.27 32.00
N ARG A 163 -13.81 15.50 33.24
CA ARG A 163 -13.43 14.43 34.18
C ARG A 163 -14.61 13.51 34.55
N ARG A 164 -15.82 14.08 34.69
CA ARG A 164 -17.04 13.27 34.85
C ARG A 164 -17.36 12.50 33.57
N GLY A 165 -17.20 13.13 32.41
CA GLY A 165 -17.36 12.48 31.11
C GLY A 165 -16.46 11.25 30.96
N SER A 166 -15.16 11.37 31.23
CA SER A 166 -14.22 10.23 31.17
C SER A 166 -14.58 9.13 32.17
N TYR A 167 -15.05 9.49 33.37
CA TYR A 167 -15.54 8.52 34.35
C TYR A 167 -16.73 7.71 33.79
N TYR A 168 -17.77 8.37 33.26
CA TYR A 168 -18.92 7.66 32.69
C TYR A 168 -18.58 6.87 31.44
N VAL A 169 -17.69 7.38 30.58
CA VAL A 169 -17.17 6.63 29.43
C VAL A 169 -16.43 5.37 29.89
N SER A 170 -15.59 5.47 30.94
CA SER A 170 -14.89 4.31 31.49
C SER A 170 -15.84 3.28 32.10
N LEU A 171 -16.89 3.73 32.80
CA LEU A 171 -17.92 2.87 33.35
C LEU A 171 -18.77 2.20 32.26
N GLY A 172 -19.09 2.94 31.19
CA GLY A 172 -19.78 2.42 30.02
C GLY A 172 -18.94 1.38 29.26
N ALA A 173 -17.63 1.64 29.09
CA ALA A 173 -16.71 0.68 28.49
C ALA A 173 -16.58 -0.59 29.35
N LEU A 174 -16.52 -0.44 30.68
CA LEU A 174 -16.50 -1.57 31.61
C LEU A 174 -17.81 -2.37 31.57
N ALA A 175 -18.96 -1.70 31.50
CA ALA A 175 -20.27 -2.34 31.37
C ALA A 175 -20.41 -3.08 30.04
N PHE A 176 -19.97 -2.46 28.93
CA PHE A 176 -19.95 -3.07 27.60
C PHE A 176 -19.04 -4.30 27.59
N LEU A 177 -17.85 -4.22 28.19
CA LEU A 177 -16.95 -5.36 28.35
C LEU A 177 -17.57 -6.46 29.22
N GLY A 178 -18.22 -6.10 30.33
CA GLY A 178 -18.97 -7.02 31.19
C GLY A 178 -20.08 -7.75 30.43
N LEU A 179 -20.80 -7.05 29.55
CA LEU A 179 -21.82 -7.64 28.69
C LEU A 179 -21.23 -8.72 27.75
N PHE A 180 -20.04 -8.51 27.19
CA PHE A 180 -19.36 -9.56 26.42
C PHE A 180 -19.04 -10.79 27.28
N PHE A 181 -18.57 -10.61 28.52
CA PHE A 181 -18.32 -11.72 29.43
C PHE A 181 -19.59 -12.49 29.78
N VAL A 182 -20.68 -11.79 30.09
CA VAL A 182 -21.98 -12.41 30.36
C VAL A 182 -22.45 -13.23 29.14
N MET A 183 -22.36 -12.66 27.94
CA MET A 183 -22.70 -13.38 26.70
C MET A 183 -21.83 -14.62 26.49
N ALA A 184 -20.53 -14.54 26.77
CA ALA A 184 -19.62 -15.68 26.70
C ALA A 184 -19.96 -16.77 27.72
N ILE A 185 -20.34 -16.40 28.95
CA ILE A 185 -20.76 -17.34 30.00
C ILE A 185 -22.08 -18.01 29.62
N ILE A 186 -23.09 -17.25 29.18
CA ILE A 186 -24.37 -17.82 28.71
C ILE A 186 -24.11 -18.84 27.60
N ARG A 187 -23.28 -18.48 26.62
CA ARG A 187 -22.86 -19.38 25.55
C ARG A 187 -22.22 -20.67 26.08
N LEU A 188 -21.32 -20.55 27.07
CA LEU A 188 -20.66 -21.72 27.67
C LEU A 188 -21.67 -22.63 28.38
N ILE A 189 -22.57 -22.06 29.18
CA ILE A 189 -23.60 -22.81 29.90
C ILE A 189 -24.50 -23.56 28.92
N VAL A 190 -25.02 -22.86 27.90
CA VAL A 190 -25.88 -23.46 26.88
C VAL A 190 -25.14 -24.58 26.13
N TYR A 191 -23.87 -24.37 25.79
CA TYR A 191 -23.06 -25.40 25.14
C TYR A 191 -22.89 -26.64 26.02
N VAL A 192 -22.52 -26.48 27.30
CA VAL A 192 -22.36 -27.59 28.25
C VAL A 192 -23.66 -28.36 28.44
N ILE A 193 -24.79 -27.66 28.61
CA ILE A 193 -26.12 -28.29 28.74
C ILE A 193 -26.45 -29.05 27.45
N SER A 194 -26.32 -28.41 26.28
CA SER A 194 -26.62 -29.05 25.01
C SER A 194 -25.75 -30.27 24.73
N LEU A 195 -24.49 -30.27 25.17
CA LEU A 195 -23.58 -31.41 25.04
C LEU A 195 -23.98 -32.58 25.96
N ALA A 196 -24.58 -32.28 27.12
CA ALA A 196 -25.09 -33.30 28.04
C ALA A 196 -26.36 -33.98 27.49
N PHE A 197 -27.22 -33.26 26.76
CA PHE A 197 -28.49 -33.79 26.24
C PHE A 197 -28.45 -34.25 24.77
N VAL A 198 -27.64 -33.64 23.92
CA VAL A 198 -27.63 -33.81 22.45
C VAL A 198 -26.21 -34.18 21.97
N ARG A 199 -25.71 -35.32 22.46
CA ARG A 199 -24.33 -35.78 22.17
C ARG A 199 -24.16 -36.33 20.74
N SER A 200 -25.26 -36.69 20.05
CA SER A 200 -25.24 -37.34 18.72
C SER A 200 -25.13 -36.38 17.53
N GLU A 201 -25.55 -35.11 17.65
CA GLU A 201 -25.64 -34.17 16.51
C GLU A 201 -24.66 -32.98 16.59
N GLY A 202 -23.83 -32.95 17.65
CA GLY A 202 -22.89 -31.85 17.91
C GLY A 202 -23.52 -30.78 18.82
N GLY A 203 -22.70 -30.19 19.70
CA GLY A 203 -23.17 -29.23 20.69
C GLY A 203 -23.83 -28.00 20.06
N PHE A 204 -24.90 -27.50 20.68
CA PHE A 204 -25.56 -26.26 20.28
C PHE A 204 -24.68 -25.07 20.65
N TRP A 205 -24.47 -24.17 19.68
CA TRP A 205 -23.63 -23.00 19.87
C TRP A 205 -24.46 -21.72 19.71
N LEU A 206 -24.58 -20.96 20.79
CA LEU A 206 -25.20 -19.64 20.78
C LEU A 206 -24.19 -18.60 20.28
N PHE A 207 -24.52 -17.86 19.22
CA PHE A 207 -23.64 -16.94 18.49
C PHE A 207 -22.32 -17.57 18.03
N PRO A 208 -22.35 -18.48 17.05
CA PRO A 208 -21.16 -19.16 16.54
C PRO A 208 -20.03 -18.19 16.16
N ASN A 209 -20.36 -17.04 15.58
CA ASN A 209 -19.39 -16.12 15.00
C ASN A 209 -18.85 -15.04 15.97
N LEU A 210 -19.20 -15.08 17.26
CA LEU A 210 -18.85 -14.00 18.21
C LEU A 210 -17.33 -13.81 18.42
N PHE A 211 -16.54 -14.88 18.29
CA PHE A 211 -15.08 -14.87 18.42
C PHE A 211 -14.35 -15.16 17.11
N GLU A 212 -15.07 -15.24 15.98
CA GLU A 212 -14.43 -15.38 14.67
C GLU A 212 -14.02 -14.00 14.12
N ASP A 213 -13.05 -13.97 13.21
CA ASP A 213 -12.56 -12.76 12.51
C ASP A 213 -13.63 -12.15 11.57
N CYS A 214 -14.72 -11.67 12.15
CA CYS A 214 -15.88 -11.11 11.51
C CYS A 214 -16.15 -9.70 12.03
N GLY A 215 -16.79 -8.86 11.21
CA GLY A 215 -17.20 -7.53 11.68
C GLY A 215 -18.23 -7.63 12.80
N VAL A 216 -18.33 -6.60 13.65
CA VAL A 216 -19.19 -6.59 14.85
C VAL A 216 -20.63 -7.02 14.56
N LEU A 217 -21.23 -6.60 13.43
CA LEU A 217 -22.60 -6.98 13.08
C LEU A 217 -22.74 -8.43 12.58
N GLU A 218 -21.69 -8.97 11.96
CA GLU A 218 -21.64 -10.35 11.47
C GLU A 218 -21.36 -11.34 12.61
N SER A 219 -20.70 -10.89 13.69
CA SER A 219 -20.48 -11.68 14.89
C SER A 219 -21.77 -12.12 15.60
N PHE A 220 -22.86 -11.36 15.44
CA PHE A 220 -24.17 -11.65 16.05
C PHE A 220 -25.13 -12.43 15.15
N LYS A 221 -24.67 -12.91 13.97
CA LYS A 221 -25.48 -13.71 13.04
C LYS A 221 -24.69 -14.93 12.57
N PRO A 222 -25.30 -16.14 12.50
CA PRO A 222 -26.64 -16.51 12.99
C PRO A 222 -26.71 -16.49 14.53
N LEU A 223 -27.92 -16.41 15.11
CA LEU A 223 -28.10 -16.38 16.57
C LEU A 223 -27.74 -17.73 17.24
N TYR A 224 -27.94 -18.83 16.52
CA TYR A 224 -27.60 -20.17 16.96
C TYR A 224 -27.03 -20.98 15.80
N GLY A 225 -26.31 -22.06 16.12
CA GLY A 225 -25.91 -23.06 15.15
C GLY A 225 -25.65 -24.41 15.80
N TYR A 226 -25.74 -25.47 15.01
CA TYR A 226 -25.46 -26.85 15.43
C TYR A 226 -24.14 -27.36 14.85
N GLY A 227 -23.18 -27.68 15.73
CA GLY A 227 -21.87 -28.18 15.33
C GLY A 227 -21.02 -27.21 14.48
N ASP A 228 -19.94 -27.71 13.88
CA ASP A 228 -18.96 -26.91 13.14
C ASP A 228 -19.39 -26.49 11.72
N ASN A 229 -20.48 -27.07 11.22
CA ASN A 229 -20.92 -26.92 9.82
C ASN A 229 -21.55 -25.55 9.53
N GLU A 230 -21.98 -24.82 10.56
CA GLU A 230 -22.65 -23.53 10.43
C GLU A 230 -21.77 -22.33 10.84
N CYS A 231 -20.53 -22.59 11.25
CA CYS A 231 -19.55 -21.53 11.56
C CYS A 231 -19.14 -20.76 10.29
N TYR A 232 -18.96 -19.44 10.41
CA TYR A 232 -18.61 -18.58 9.27
C TYR A 232 -17.27 -18.97 8.64
N SER A 233 -16.30 -19.42 9.43
CA SER A 233 -15.03 -19.98 8.94
C SER A 233 -15.21 -21.20 8.02
N TYR A 234 -16.11 -22.12 8.35
CA TYR A 234 -16.45 -23.29 7.52
C TYR A 234 -17.15 -22.87 6.23
N LEU A 235 -18.15 -21.99 6.30
CA LEU A 235 -18.86 -21.45 5.14
C LEU A 235 -17.92 -20.66 4.21
N LYS A 236 -17.00 -19.86 4.76
CA LYS A 236 -15.98 -19.12 4.02
C LYS A 236 -14.98 -20.06 3.33
N LYS A 237 -14.56 -21.12 4.02
CA LYS A 237 -13.71 -22.19 3.45
C LYS A 237 -14.42 -22.92 2.30
N LEU A 238 -15.71 -23.25 2.45
CA LEU A 238 -16.53 -23.88 1.43
C LEU A 238 -16.65 -22.97 0.18
N LYS A 239 -16.97 -21.69 0.37
CA LYS A 239 -17.06 -20.70 -0.71
C LYS A 239 -15.73 -20.52 -1.44
N ARG A 240 -14.60 -20.51 -0.71
CA ARG A 240 -13.25 -20.46 -1.29
C ARG A 240 -12.94 -21.71 -2.12
N ASN A 241 -13.30 -22.88 -1.63
CA ASN A 241 -13.10 -24.15 -2.35
C ASN A 241 -13.95 -24.21 -3.62
N ARG A 242 -15.24 -23.81 -3.57
CA ARG A 242 -16.11 -23.71 -4.76
C ARG A 242 -15.52 -22.75 -5.81
N ARG A 243 -15.02 -21.57 -5.40
CA ARG A 243 -14.33 -20.63 -6.32
C ARG A 243 -13.08 -21.22 -6.95
N LYS A 244 -12.29 -22.02 -6.21
CA LYS A 244 -11.11 -22.71 -6.75
C LYS A 244 -11.51 -23.81 -7.75
N GLN A 245 -12.55 -24.58 -7.45
CA GLN A 245 -13.07 -25.61 -8.34
C GLN A 245 -13.63 -24.99 -9.64
N ALA A 246 -14.42 -23.92 -9.54
CA ALA A 246 -14.92 -23.19 -10.71
C ALA A 246 -13.79 -22.64 -11.59
N LYS A 247 -12.71 -22.10 -10.98
CA LYS A 247 -11.52 -21.65 -11.73
C LYS A 247 -10.73 -22.80 -12.38
N LYS A 248 -10.73 -23.99 -11.77
CA LYS A 248 -10.11 -25.18 -12.36
C LYS A 248 -10.95 -25.72 -13.52
N ALA A 249 -12.28 -25.80 -13.36
CA ALA A 249 -13.20 -26.18 -14.42
C ALA A 249 -13.11 -25.24 -15.64
N ALA A 250 -13.14 -23.92 -15.41
CA ALA A 250 -12.98 -22.93 -16.48
C ALA A 250 -11.61 -23.01 -17.21
N LYS A 251 -10.55 -23.46 -16.52
CA LYS A 251 -9.24 -23.72 -17.15
C LYS A 251 -9.21 -25.02 -17.96
N LEU A 252 -9.97 -26.04 -17.55
CA LEU A 252 -10.09 -27.31 -18.25
C LEU A 252 -10.92 -27.14 -19.53
N ASP A 253 -12.06 -26.43 -19.46
CA ASP A 253 -12.88 -26.13 -20.64
C ASP A 253 -12.14 -25.23 -21.65
N GLY A 254 -11.41 -24.21 -21.19
CA GLY A 254 -10.59 -23.36 -22.06
C GLY A 254 -9.37 -24.05 -22.70
N THR A 255 -9.02 -25.26 -22.24
CA THR A 255 -7.95 -26.09 -22.84
C THR A 255 -8.53 -27.09 -23.85
N SER A 256 -9.76 -27.57 -23.64
CA SER A 256 -10.44 -28.46 -24.58
C SER A 256 -10.82 -27.78 -25.91
N ASP A 257 -11.08 -26.47 -25.89
CA ASP A 257 -11.45 -25.69 -27.10
C ASP A 257 -10.24 -25.39 -28.01
N LYS A 258 -9.02 -25.39 -27.44
CA LYS A 258 -7.77 -25.29 -28.23
C LYS A 258 -7.35 -26.60 -28.89
N SER A 259 -7.69 -27.75 -28.29
CA SER A 259 -7.43 -29.07 -28.90
C SER A 259 -8.37 -29.35 -30.09
N LYS A 260 -9.65 -29.00 -30.01
CA LYS A 260 -10.60 -29.18 -31.14
C LYS A 260 -10.33 -28.28 -32.35
N THR A 261 -9.61 -27.17 -32.18
CA THR A 261 -9.21 -26.32 -33.31
C THR A 261 -7.96 -26.85 -34.02
N GLN A 262 -7.17 -27.71 -33.36
CA GLN A 262 -5.94 -28.28 -33.94
C GLN A 262 -6.22 -29.56 -34.75
N ASP A 263 -7.18 -30.38 -34.34
CA ASP A 263 -7.53 -31.62 -35.06
C ASP A 263 -8.36 -31.38 -36.35
N ASN A 264 -8.98 -30.21 -36.50
CA ASN A 264 -9.83 -29.89 -37.67
C ASN A 264 -9.04 -29.26 -38.84
N VAL A 265 -7.73 -29.06 -38.70
CA VAL A 265 -6.86 -28.46 -39.73
C VAL A 265 -6.02 -29.53 -40.45
N GLU A 266 -5.79 -30.71 -39.87
CA GLU A 266 -5.01 -31.77 -40.51
C GLU A 266 -5.80 -32.64 -41.52
N ASP A 267 -7.13 -32.62 -41.52
CA ASP A 267 -7.98 -33.40 -42.47
C ASP A 267 -8.34 -32.64 -43.76
N THR A 268 -7.68 -31.51 -44.06
CA THR A 268 -7.95 -30.69 -45.28
C THR A 268 -6.75 -30.48 -46.21
N LEU A 269 -5.77 -31.39 -46.19
CA LEU A 269 -4.69 -31.46 -47.19
C LEU A 269 -4.78 -32.72 -48.05
#